data_AF-A0A6J6XYL8-F1
#
_entry.id   AF-A0A6J6XYL8-F1
#
_cell.length_a   1.000
_cell.length_b   1.000
_cell.length_c   1.000
_cell.angle_alpha   90.00
_cell.angle_beta   90.00
_cell.angle_gamma   90.00
#
_symmetry.space_group_name_H-M   'P 1'
#
loop_
_entity.id
_entity.type
_entity.pdbx_description
1 polymer ?
#
loop_
_entity_poly.entity_id
_entity_poly.type
_entity_poly.pdbx_seq_one_letter_code
_entity_poly.pdbx_strand_id
1 'polypeptide(L)'
;MIRIHGEAVSGIDKVDPLYLSLVEASTRLRSKDATLWSASSESEALTRLAWIDFPTESVKLIPSLDALWAQYSGFTRIILCAMGGSSLAPQVIAAAHGKSIFILDSTDPDVVNRALAGNLASTLVIVSSKSGSTIETLSHLALFQNTFQIQGLSPQKHLLVITDANSPLDLHAKSLQLPTVYANPNVGGRFSALSAYGLAPTAILGIDISLILEQARKAEREFEGLHSPAVGVAYLLAKSKSHFISITDAQSSMPGLSDWIEQMLAESSGKNGTGVLPVIVERIGAPLAGKSLNVSFAGNCDLVVEGELGAQFIFWEWVTALLCHTLNVDPFNQPDVVRSKEKTSLLLEQWNGNLPPLQCDQSEGSVEIFGNALGISETLTDCIDSLNDDGYLCVMAYLDSTVNVELGELRQILAEKCASPVSFGWGPRSLHSTGQFHKGGPANGIFLQITAEPSVDVAIPGQMFSFHTLIMAQALGDAEILAERNQKVIRLHLKDRYAGISEILAAARAII
;
A
#
# COMPACT_ATOMS: atom_id res chain seq x y z
N MET A 1 1.99 22.22 12.31
CA MET A 1 0.89 22.81 11.50
C MET A 1 1.19 22.50 10.05
N ILE A 2 0.18 22.18 9.25
CA ILE A 2 0.34 21.88 7.82
C ILE A 2 0.39 23.19 7.03
N ARG A 3 1.30 23.31 6.08
CA ARG A 3 1.39 24.45 5.15
C ARG A 3 1.29 23.96 3.73
N ILE A 4 0.43 24.59 2.95
CA ILE A 4 0.32 24.34 1.51
C ILE A 4 0.80 25.56 0.73
N HIS A 5 1.60 25.32 -0.30
CA HIS A 5 2.08 26.35 -1.22
C HIS A 5 2.37 25.74 -2.60
N GLY A 6 2.80 26.55 -3.57
CA GLY A 6 2.97 26.17 -4.97
C GLY A 6 1.97 26.86 -5.89
N GLU A 7 2.15 26.73 -7.21
CA GLU A 7 1.33 27.42 -8.22
C GLU A 7 -0.15 27.00 -8.14
N ALA A 8 -0.43 25.72 -7.90
CA ALA A 8 -1.80 25.19 -7.84
C ALA A 8 -2.62 25.80 -6.70
N VAL A 9 -1.99 26.24 -5.60
CA VAL A 9 -2.68 26.86 -4.45
C VAL A 9 -3.37 28.16 -4.84
N SER A 10 -2.86 28.88 -5.85
CA SER A 10 -3.52 30.09 -6.38
C SER A 10 -4.85 29.80 -7.09
N GLY A 11 -5.06 28.55 -7.51
CA GLY A 11 -6.30 28.08 -8.14
C GLY A 11 -7.42 27.73 -7.15
N ILE A 12 -7.20 27.84 -5.83
CA ILE A 12 -8.24 27.59 -4.82
C ILE A 12 -9.26 28.74 -4.84
N ASP A 13 -10.42 28.50 -5.45
CA ASP A 13 -11.55 29.41 -5.43
C ASP A 13 -12.47 29.11 -4.22
N LYS A 14 -12.37 29.95 -3.19
CA LYS A 14 -13.11 29.79 -1.92
C LYS A 14 -14.60 30.13 -2.03
N VAL A 15 -15.07 30.66 -3.16
CA VAL A 15 -16.49 30.89 -3.42
C VAL A 15 -17.09 29.88 -4.39
N ASP A 16 -16.27 28.97 -4.93
CA ASP A 16 -16.74 27.85 -5.76
C ASP A 16 -17.70 26.96 -4.95
N PRO A 17 -18.89 26.59 -5.50
CA PRO A 17 -19.82 25.70 -4.83
C PRO A 17 -19.19 24.38 -4.34
N LEU A 18 -18.23 23.81 -5.07
CA LEU A 18 -17.51 22.60 -4.66
C LEU A 18 -16.62 22.86 -3.44
N TYR A 19 -15.96 24.03 -3.37
CA TYR A 19 -15.15 24.38 -2.21
C TYR A 19 -16.04 24.55 -0.97
N LEU A 20 -17.16 25.26 -1.11
CA LEU A 20 -18.10 25.47 -0.02
C LEU A 20 -18.74 24.15 0.46
N SER A 21 -19.07 23.22 -0.45
CA SER A 21 -19.56 21.89 -0.05
C SER A 21 -18.52 21.10 0.71
N LEU A 22 -17.23 21.21 0.34
CA LEU A 22 -16.13 20.59 1.08
C LEU A 22 -15.91 21.20 2.47
N VAL A 23 -16.11 22.51 2.64
CA VAL A 23 -16.07 23.17 3.97
C VAL A 23 -17.17 22.59 4.88
N GLU A 24 -18.39 22.45 4.35
CA GLU A 24 -19.50 21.83 5.08
C GLU A 24 -19.21 20.35 5.39
N ALA A 25 -18.75 19.60 4.39
CA ALA A 25 -18.39 18.19 4.54
C ALA A 25 -17.31 17.99 5.60
N SER A 26 -16.32 18.87 5.69
CA SER A 26 -15.27 18.81 6.72
C SER A 26 -15.84 18.99 8.13
N THR A 27 -16.80 19.91 8.30
CA THR A 27 -17.48 20.13 9.60
C THR A 27 -18.32 18.91 9.99
N ARG A 28 -19.05 18.33 9.04
CA ARG A 28 -19.81 17.10 9.24
C ARG A 28 -18.90 15.91 9.52
N LEU A 29 -17.74 15.83 8.87
CA LEU A 29 -16.74 14.78 9.07
C LEU A 29 -16.20 14.81 10.49
N ARG A 30 -15.89 16.00 11.04
CA ARG A 30 -15.53 16.16 12.45
C ARG A 30 -16.58 15.57 13.39
N SER A 31 -17.86 15.79 13.09
CA SER A 31 -18.98 15.22 13.86
C SER A 31 -19.24 13.73 13.60
N LYS A 32 -18.38 13.07 12.80
CA LYS A 32 -18.50 11.66 12.38
C LYS A 32 -19.82 11.35 11.69
N ASP A 33 -20.30 12.27 10.86
CA ASP A 33 -21.51 12.06 10.07
C ASP A 33 -21.27 11.00 8.99
N ALA A 34 -21.81 9.80 9.20
CA ALA A 34 -21.69 8.67 8.27
C ALA A 34 -22.49 8.85 6.96
N THR A 35 -23.36 9.86 6.88
CA THR A 35 -24.18 10.16 5.68
C THR A 35 -23.45 11.06 4.67
N LEU A 36 -22.15 11.26 4.86
CA LEU A 36 -21.33 12.11 3.98
C LEU A 36 -21.13 11.52 2.58
N TRP A 37 -21.11 10.20 2.44
CA TRP A 37 -20.85 9.53 1.17
C TRP A 37 -22.15 8.95 0.62
N SER A 38 -22.05 7.98 -0.29
CA SER A 38 -23.24 7.32 -0.83
C SER A 38 -24.07 6.65 0.28
N ALA A 39 -25.40 6.58 0.08
CA ALA A 39 -26.29 5.93 1.05
C ALA A 39 -25.92 4.47 1.33
N SER A 40 -25.33 3.77 0.36
CA SER A 40 -24.82 2.40 0.53
C SER A 40 -23.55 2.32 1.41
N SER A 41 -22.88 3.44 1.69
CA SER A 41 -21.68 3.52 2.53
C SER A 41 -21.99 3.71 4.01
N GLU A 42 -23.20 4.17 4.37
CA GLU A 42 -23.49 4.63 5.73
C GLU A 42 -23.22 3.56 6.79
N SER A 43 -23.66 2.32 6.55
CA SER A 43 -23.46 1.20 7.49
C SER A 43 -21.99 0.90 7.74
N GLU A 44 -21.16 0.91 6.69
CA GLU A 44 -19.72 0.71 6.81
C GLU A 44 -19.09 1.91 7.53
N ALA A 45 -19.38 3.14 7.08
CA ALA A 45 -18.84 4.38 7.64
C ALA A 45 -19.11 4.55 9.14
N LEU A 46 -20.31 4.19 9.63
CA LEU A 46 -20.65 4.22 11.06
C LEU A 46 -19.64 3.47 11.94
N THR A 47 -19.01 2.42 11.40
CA THR A 47 -18.04 1.58 12.12
C THR A 47 -16.60 1.83 11.69
N ARG A 48 -16.31 2.96 11.04
CA ARG A 48 -14.98 3.26 10.48
C ARG A 48 -14.44 4.62 10.82
N LEU A 49 -15.20 5.47 11.51
CA LEU A 49 -14.85 6.87 11.79
C LEU A 49 -14.09 7.09 13.10
N ALA A 50 -13.58 6.04 13.76
CA ALA A 50 -12.81 6.21 15.00
C ALA A 50 -11.47 6.94 14.80
N TRP A 51 -10.90 6.91 13.58
CA TRP A 51 -9.62 7.56 13.27
C TRP A 51 -9.61 9.07 13.51
N ILE A 52 -10.76 9.73 13.35
CA ILE A 52 -10.92 11.17 13.58
C ILE A 52 -10.50 11.57 15.00
N ASP A 53 -10.67 10.69 15.98
CA ASP A 53 -10.34 11.00 17.37
C ASP A 53 -8.96 10.46 17.78
N PHE A 54 -8.29 9.65 16.96
CA PHE A 54 -7.01 9.02 17.33
C PHE A 54 -5.92 9.98 17.77
N PRO A 55 -5.78 11.20 17.21
CA PRO A 55 -4.81 12.17 17.73
C PRO A 55 -4.97 12.47 19.24
N THR A 56 -6.19 12.35 19.78
CA THR A 56 -6.48 12.54 21.20
C THR A 56 -6.67 11.22 21.95
N GLU A 57 -7.41 10.27 21.39
CA GLU A 57 -7.79 9.01 22.05
C GLU A 57 -6.62 8.04 22.18
N SER A 58 -5.73 7.97 21.19
CA SER A 58 -4.58 7.06 21.21
C SER A 58 -3.53 7.45 22.25
N VAL A 59 -3.61 8.64 22.85
CA VAL A 59 -2.79 9.02 24.02
C VAL A 59 -3.00 8.02 25.18
N LYS A 60 -4.19 7.43 25.29
CA LYS A 60 -4.51 6.40 26.30
C LYS A 60 -3.72 5.10 26.10
N LEU A 61 -3.14 4.89 24.91
CA LEU A 61 -2.28 3.74 24.62
C LEU A 61 -0.85 3.93 25.16
N ILE A 62 -0.40 5.17 25.44
CA ILE A 62 0.99 5.44 25.86
C ILE A 62 1.47 4.48 26.97
N PRO A 63 0.74 4.31 28.10
CA PRO A 63 1.24 3.45 29.17
C PRO A 63 1.42 1.98 28.76
N SER A 64 0.54 1.44 27.90
CA SER A 64 0.67 0.06 27.42
C SER A 64 1.78 -0.05 26.37
N LEU A 65 1.97 0.98 25.55
CA LEU A 65 3.06 1.05 24.58
C LEU A 65 4.45 1.17 25.26
N ASP A 66 4.55 1.93 26.34
CA ASP A 66 5.76 2.01 27.17
C ASP A 66 6.10 0.65 27.79
N ALA A 67 5.08 -0.09 28.24
CA ALA A 67 5.26 -1.45 28.75
C ALA A 67 5.74 -2.41 27.65
N LEU A 68 5.22 -2.30 26.42
CA LEU A 68 5.71 -3.08 25.27
C LEU A 68 7.17 -2.74 24.97
N TRP A 69 7.55 -1.46 24.94
CA TRP A 69 8.94 -1.06 24.74
C TRP A 69 9.84 -1.64 25.84
N ALA A 70 9.45 -1.54 27.11
CA ALA A 70 10.21 -2.12 28.21
C ALA A 70 10.38 -3.64 28.06
N GLN A 71 9.35 -4.34 27.59
CA GLN A 71 9.39 -5.79 27.36
C GLN A 71 10.26 -6.19 26.17
N TYR A 72 10.25 -5.42 25.08
CA TYR A 72 10.83 -5.82 23.79
C TYR A 72 12.09 -5.06 23.37
N SER A 73 12.51 -4.03 24.12
CA SER A 73 13.70 -3.21 23.82
C SER A 73 15.03 -3.98 23.76
N GLY A 74 15.08 -5.19 24.32
CA GLY A 74 16.25 -6.08 24.22
C GLY A 74 16.44 -6.74 22.84
N PHE A 75 15.43 -6.72 21.97
CA PHE A 75 15.54 -7.30 20.63
C PHE A 75 16.32 -6.37 19.70
N THR A 76 17.31 -6.91 19.01
CA THR A 76 18.17 -6.15 18.07
C THR A 76 17.58 -6.06 16.66
N ARG A 77 16.60 -6.91 16.36
CA ARG A 77 15.96 -6.99 15.05
C ARG A 77 14.46 -7.13 15.21
N ILE A 78 13.72 -6.30 14.48
CA ILE A 78 12.27 -6.32 14.44
C ILE A 78 11.84 -6.66 13.01
N ILE A 79 10.98 -7.67 12.87
CA ILE A 79 10.31 -8.02 11.62
C ILE A 79 8.82 -7.73 11.80
N LEU A 80 8.21 -6.99 10.89
CA LEU A 80 6.78 -6.71 10.86
C LEU A 80 6.13 -7.42 9.68
N CYS A 81 5.40 -8.48 9.97
CA CYS A 81 4.57 -9.23 9.02
C CYS A 81 3.19 -8.57 8.97
N ALA A 82 2.95 -7.73 7.98
CA ALA A 82 1.73 -6.93 7.87
C ALA A 82 1.47 -6.56 6.40
N MET A 83 0.25 -6.14 6.04
CA MET A 83 -0.07 -5.67 4.70
C MET A 83 -0.70 -4.28 4.76
N GLY A 84 -0.53 -3.48 3.70
CA GLY A 84 -1.18 -2.18 3.52
C GLY A 84 -0.94 -1.22 4.69
N GLY A 85 -2.01 -0.60 5.21
CA GLY A 85 -1.91 0.41 6.27
C GLY A 85 -1.25 -0.09 7.57
N SER A 86 -1.26 -1.40 7.81
CA SER A 86 -0.59 -2.01 8.97
C SER A 86 0.92 -2.21 8.79
N SER A 87 1.46 -2.09 7.56
CA SER A 87 2.91 -2.11 7.30
C SER A 87 3.46 -0.72 6.94
N LEU A 88 2.75 0.03 6.08
CA LEU A 88 3.25 1.28 5.49
C LEU A 88 3.44 2.40 6.53
N ALA A 89 2.48 2.65 7.42
CA ALA A 89 2.65 3.70 8.43
C ALA A 89 3.84 3.44 9.38
N PRO A 90 4.00 2.24 9.99
CA PRO A 90 5.22 1.88 10.72
C PRO A 90 6.50 2.03 9.89
N GLN A 91 6.48 1.68 8.60
CA GLN A 91 7.63 1.79 7.71
C GLN A 91 8.09 3.25 7.57
N VAL A 92 7.15 4.16 7.27
CA VAL A 92 7.44 5.60 7.13
C VAL A 92 7.96 6.18 8.45
N ILE A 93 7.32 5.83 9.57
CA ILE A 93 7.73 6.32 10.90
C ILE A 93 9.15 5.85 11.24
N ALA A 94 9.45 4.57 11.02
CA ALA A 94 10.78 4.02 11.28
C ALA A 94 11.84 4.72 10.43
N ALA A 95 11.59 4.87 9.13
CA ALA A 95 12.53 5.47 8.19
C ALA A 95 12.79 6.95 8.51
N ALA A 96 11.75 7.74 8.81
CA ALA A 96 11.87 9.15 9.20
C ALA A 96 12.68 9.36 10.50
N HIS A 97 12.77 8.34 11.37
CA HIS A 97 13.55 8.38 12.62
C HIS A 97 14.87 7.61 12.54
N GLY A 98 15.28 7.17 11.34
CA GLY A 98 16.51 6.39 11.15
C GLY A 98 16.52 5.04 11.88
N LYS A 99 15.35 4.46 12.15
CA LYS A 99 15.19 3.15 12.78
C LYS A 99 15.07 2.07 11.73
N SER A 100 15.67 0.91 12.00
CA SER A 100 15.59 -0.26 11.13
C SER A 100 14.45 -1.17 11.55
N ILE A 101 13.56 -1.49 10.61
CA ILE A 101 12.53 -2.51 10.74
C ILE A 101 12.44 -3.29 9.43
N PHE A 102 12.37 -4.61 9.50
CA PHE A 102 12.18 -5.44 8.30
C PHE A 102 10.67 -5.56 8.05
N ILE A 103 10.18 -4.92 7.00
CA ILE A 103 8.78 -5.08 6.59
C ILE A 103 8.67 -6.35 5.75
N LEU A 104 7.94 -7.34 6.26
CA LEU A 104 7.62 -8.57 5.53
C LEU A 104 6.17 -8.49 5.05
N ASP A 105 5.97 -7.85 3.91
CA ASP A 105 4.67 -7.71 3.24
C ASP A 105 4.67 -8.30 1.83
N SER A 106 5.51 -9.32 1.65
CA SER A 106 5.60 -10.13 0.45
C SER A 106 5.55 -11.62 0.78
N THR A 107 5.04 -12.38 -0.18
CA THR A 107 5.01 -13.85 -0.22
C THR A 107 6.10 -14.40 -1.14
N ASP A 108 6.95 -13.55 -1.71
CA ASP A 108 8.09 -13.96 -2.51
C ASP A 108 9.06 -14.80 -1.64
N PRO A 109 9.37 -16.05 -2.03
CA PRO A 109 10.29 -16.90 -1.27
C PRO A 109 11.65 -16.26 -1.00
N ASP A 110 12.18 -15.42 -1.89
CA ASP A 110 13.49 -14.80 -1.71
C ASP A 110 13.44 -13.73 -0.59
N VAL A 111 12.31 -13.00 -0.47
CA VAL A 111 12.07 -12.06 0.64
C VAL A 111 11.89 -12.83 1.95
N VAL A 112 11.13 -13.92 1.92
CA VAL A 112 10.86 -14.78 3.09
C VAL A 112 12.16 -15.40 3.61
N ASN A 113 13.02 -15.91 2.73
CA ASN A 113 14.32 -16.46 3.10
C ASN A 113 15.22 -15.42 3.77
N ARG A 114 15.23 -14.16 3.30
CA ARG A 114 15.97 -13.08 3.96
C ARG A 114 15.38 -12.70 5.31
N ALA A 115 14.06 -12.77 5.47
CA ALA A 115 13.42 -12.56 6.77
C ALA A 115 13.85 -13.64 7.77
N LEU A 116 13.96 -14.91 7.34
CA LEU A 116 14.48 -16.02 8.13
C LEU A 116 15.99 -15.95 8.40
N ALA A 117 16.76 -15.35 7.49
CA ALA A 117 18.19 -15.20 7.63
C ALA A 117 18.53 -14.32 8.85
N GLY A 118 19.69 -14.57 9.49
CA GLY A 118 20.17 -13.82 10.65
C GLY A 118 19.89 -14.50 12.00
N ASN A 119 20.09 -13.75 13.09
CA ASN A 119 19.96 -14.29 14.45
C ASN A 119 18.52 -14.20 14.97
N LEU A 120 17.77 -15.29 14.84
CA LEU A 120 16.39 -15.37 15.32
C LEU A 120 16.27 -15.28 16.84
N ALA A 121 17.31 -15.66 17.60
CA ALA A 121 17.32 -15.54 19.07
C ALA A 121 17.36 -14.07 19.55
N SER A 122 17.73 -13.12 18.68
CA SER A 122 17.66 -11.68 18.95
C SER A 122 16.66 -10.94 18.06
N THR A 123 15.70 -11.68 17.50
CA THR A 123 14.63 -11.16 16.63
C THR A 123 13.26 -11.22 17.28
N LEU A 124 12.51 -10.12 17.23
CA LEU A 124 11.07 -10.08 17.48
C LEU A 124 10.33 -10.04 16.14
N VAL A 125 9.33 -10.90 15.99
CA VAL A 125 8.42 -10.92 14.86
C VAL A 125 7.05 -10.42 15.32
N ILE A 126 6.59 -9.34 14.69
CA ILE A 126 5.27 -8.75 14.93
C ILE A 126 4.37 -9.17 13.77
N VAL A 127 3.27 -9.86 14.05
CA VAL A 127 2.25 -10.22 13.06
C VAL A 127 1.05 -9.31 13.26
N SER A 128 0.76 -8.49 12.26
CA SER A 128 -0.25 -7.44 12.35
C SER A 128 -1.30 -7.58 11.25
N SER A 129 -2.53 -7.92 11.63
CA SER A 129 -3.64 -8.07 10.69
C SER A 129 -4.96 -7.73 11.37
N LYS A 130 -5.69 -6.76 10.81
CA LYS A 130 -7.00 -6.38 11.33
C LYS A 130 -8.03 -7.50 11.22
N SER A 131 -8.23 -8.01 10.00
CA SER A 131 -9.21 -9.06 9.75
C SER A 131 -8.82 -10.39 10.41
N GLY A 132 -7.53 -10.56 10.74
CA GLY A 132 -6.97 -11.81 11.23
C GLY A 132 -7.04 -12.96 10.23
N SER A 133 -7.39 -12.68 8.97
CA SER A 133 -7.62 -13.66 7.90
C SER A 133 -6.77 -13.41 6.65
N THR A 134 -5.84 -12.44 6.71
CA THR A 134 -4.99 -12.07 5.57
C THR A 134 -3.95 -13.16 5.34
N ILE A 135 -4.05 -13.85 4.20
CA ILE A 135 -3.30 -15.08 3.91
C ILE A 135 -1.79 -14.90 4.02
N GLU A 136 -1.26 -13.75 3.60
CA GLU A 136 0.16 -13.40 3.69
C GLU A 136 0.62 -13.43 5.16
N THR A 137 -0.08 -12.70 6.03
CA THR A 137 0.26 -12.61 7.47
C THR A 137 0.09 -13.93 8.20
N LEU A 138 -0.90 -14.74 7.82
CA LEU A 138 -1.11 -16.07 8.40
C LEU A 138 0.00 -17.05 7.97
N SER A 139 0.42 -17.00 6.70
CA SER A 139 1.55 -17.79 6.20
C SER A 139 2.85 -17.41 6.90
N HIS A 140 3.10 -16.12 7.12
CA HIS A 140 4.28 -15.66 7.88
C HIS A 140 4.23 -16.10 9.34
N LEU A 141 3.07 -16.02 10.00
CA LEU A 141 2.90 -16.50 11.38
C LEU A 141 3.22 -17.98 11.49
N ALA A 142 2.61 -18.81 10.62
CA ALA A 142 2.84 -20.25 10.60
C ALA A 142 4.33 -20.59 10.39
N LEU A 143 4.98 -19.86 9.47
CA LEU A 143 6.41 -19.99 9.22
C LEU A 143 7.25 -19.69 10.48
N PHE A 144 7.12 -18.50 11.06
CA PHE A 144 7.96 -18.09 12.18
C PHE A 144 7.67 -18.90 13.44
N GLN A 145 6.41 -19.25 13.70
CA GLN A 145 6.06 -20.12 14.81
C GLN A 145 6.81 -21.46 14.72
N ASN A 146 6.73 -22.12 13.57
CA ASN A 146 7.41 -23.40 13.35
C ASN A 146 8.94 -23.25 13.43
N THR A 147 9.50 -22.22 12.81
CA THR A 147 10.94 -21.96 12.83
C THR A 147 11.47 -21.73 14.25
N PHE A 148 10.78 -20.93 15.07
CA PHE A 148 11.18 -20.73 16.47
C PHE A 148 11.14 -22.04 17.25
N GLN A 149 10.09 -22.85 17.08
CA GLN A 149 9.98 -24.16 17.75
C GLN A 149 11.13 -25.11 17.36
N ILE A 150 11.45 -25.22 16.06
CA ILE A 150 12.56 -26.05 15.57
C ILE A 150 13.90 -25.59 16.14
N GLN A 151 14.09 -24.28 16.31
CA GLN A 151 15.32 -23.71 16.90
C GLN A 151 15.34 -23.73 18.44
N GLY A 152 14.31 -24.27 19.10
CA GLY A 152 14.22 -24.28 20.56
C GLY A 152 13.96 -22.90 21.17
N LEU A 153 13.51 -21.93 20.37
CA LEU A 153 13.10 -20.61 20.82
C LEU A 153 11.61 -20.60 21.14
N SER A 154 11.22 -19.94 22.23
CA SER A 154 9.81 -19.88 22.64
C SER A 154 9.04 -18.88 21.77
N PRO A 155 8.02 -19.32 21.00
CA PRO A 155 7.20 -18.41 20.20
C PRO A 155 6.59 -17.27 21.03
N GLN A 156 6.19 -17.52 22.27
CA GLN A 156 5.60 -16.54 23.18
C GLN A 156 6.55 -15.38 23.54
N LYS A 157 7.87 -15.57 23.40
CA LYS A 157 8.87 -14.52 23.62
C LYS A 157 9.23 -13.76 22.35
N HIS A 158 9.09 -14.40 21.19
CA HIS A 158 9.57 -13.89 19.90
C HIS A 158 8.46 -13.50 18.93
N LEU A 159 7.19 -13.77 19.25
CA LEU A 159 6.02 -13.35 18.48
C LEU A 159 5.18 -12.37 19.28
N LEU A 160 4.73 -11.32 18.61
CA LEU A 160 3.73 -10.38 19.08
C LEU A 160 2.63 -10.26 18.02
N VAL A 161 1.38 -10.34 18.44
CA VAL A 161 0.23 -10.18 17.54
C VAL A 161 -0.41 -8.80 17.74
N ILE A 162 -0.77 -8.14 16.64
CA ILE A 162 -1.59 -6.92 16.65
C ILE A 162 -2.84 -7.19 15.80
N THR A 163 -4.01 -7.16 16.42
CA THR A 163 -5.27 -7.55 15.76
C THR A 163 -6.48 -6.95 16.48
N ASP A 164 -7.65 -7.02 15.85
CA ASP A 164 -8.93 -6.75 16.51
C ASP A 164 -9.31 -7.92 17.43
N ALA A 165 -9.99 -7.61 18.53
CA ALA A 165 -10.50 -8.61 19.46
C ALA A 165 -11.52 -9.53 18.78
N ASN A 166 -11.45 -10.84 19.08
CA ASN A 166 -12.26 -11.91 18.52
C ASN A 166 -12.07 -12.17 17.01
N SER A 167 -11.04 -11.59 16.37
CA SER A 167 -10.66 -11.99 15.01
C SER A 167 -10.15 -13.45 15.00
N PRO A 168 -10.12 -14.13 13.84
CA PRO A 168 -9.48 -15.44 13.72
C PRO A 168 -8.03 -15.47 14.23
N LEU A 169 -7.27 -14.38 14.01
CA LEU A 169 -5.90 -14.25 14.49
C LEU A 169 -5.83 -14.08 16.01
N ASP A 170 -6.75 -13.35 16.64
CA ASP A 170 -6.83 -13.27 18.11
C ASP A 170 -7.14 -14.64 18.73
N LEU A 171 -8.11 -15.37 18.17
CA LEU A 171 -8.47 -16.71 18.64
C LEU A 171 -7.28 -17.67 18.53
N HIS A 172 -6.55 -17.61 17.42
CA HIS A 172 -5.35 -18.39 17.22
C HIS A 172 -4.22 -17.98 18.18
N ALA A 173 -3.95 -16.69 18.34
CA ALA A 173 -2.96 -16.17 19.27
C ALA A 173 -3.24 -16.61 20.72
N LYS A 174 -4.50 -16.55 21.15
CA LYS A 174 -4.94 -17.04 22.47
C LYS A 174 -4.69 -18.53 22.66
N SER A 175 -4.99 -19.36 21.66
CA SER A 175 -4.73 -20.81 21.71
C SER A 175 -3.25 -21.15 21.90
N LEU A 176 -2.37 -20.28 21.39
CA LEU A 176 -0.92 -20.40 21.47
C LEU A 176 -0.31 -19.58 22.63
N GLN A 177 -1.13 -18.85 23.37
CA GLN A 177 -0.72 -17.93 24.44
C GLN A 177 0.28 -16.86 23.95
N LEU A 178 0.11 -16.38 22.72
CA LEU A 178 0.95 -15.32 22.16
C LEU A 178 0.55 -13.95 22.76
N PRO A 179 1.52 -13.10 23.13
CA PRO A 179 1.26 -11.71 23.45
C PRO A 179 0.47 -11.02 22.35
N THR A 180 -0.59 -10.30 22.72
CA THR A 180 -1.52 -9.68 21.77
C THR A 180 -1.81 -8.24 22.18
N VAL A 181 -1.71 -7.33 21.21
CA VAL A 181 -2.14 -5.93 21.33
C VAL A 181 -3.44 -5.77 20.55
N TYR A 182 -4.48 -5.31 21.24
CA TYR A 182 -5.77 -5.06 20.62
C TYR A 182 -5.83 -3.65 20.04
N ALA A 183 -6.25 -3.58 18.77
CA ALA A 183 -6.55 -2.32 18.10
C ALA A 183 -8.04 -1.93 18.26
N ASN A 184 -8.42 -0.82 17.64
CA ASN A 184 -9.80 -0.35 17.61
C ASN A 184 -10.53 -0.99 16.41
N PRO A 185 -11.60 -1.79 16.62
CA PRO A 185 -12.32 -2.41 15.50
C PRO A 185 -13.08 -1.40 14.62
N ASN A 186 -13.32 -0.19 15.13
CA ASN A 186 -14.10 0.86 14.47
C ASN A 186 -13.27 1.75 13.52
N VAL A 187 -12.22 1.21 12.91
CA VAL A 187 -11.37 1.92 11.93
C VAL A 187 -10.97 1.04 10.76
N GLY A 188 -10.89 1.59 9.55
CA GLY A 188 -10.34 0.89 8.38
C GLY A 188 -8.81 0.71 8.47
N GLY A 189 -8.27 -0.30 7.79
CA GLY A 189 -6.82 -0.61 7.86
C GLY A 189 -5.92 0.55 7.42
N ARG A 190 -6.24 1.21 6.30
CA ARG A 190 -5.46 2.36 5.78
C ARG A 190 -5.57 3.63 6.64
N PHE A 191 -6.68 3.82 7.36
CA PHE A 191 -6.92 4.93 8.31
C PHE A 191 -6.42 4.61 9.74
N SER A 192 -5.49 3.67 9.89
CA SER A 192 -5.09 3.15 11.20
C SER A 192 -3.68 3.56 11.65
N ALA A 193 -3.06 4.53 10.95
CA ALA A 193 -1.69 4.98 11.21
C ALA A 193 -1.49 5.46 12.65
N LEU A 194 -2.49 6.15 13.21
CA LEU A 194 -2.47 6.65 14.60
C LEU A 194 -3.17 5.72 15.61
N SER A 195 -3.41 4.46 15.24
CA SER A 195 -3.94 3.41 16.12
C SER A 195 -2.84 2.48 16.64
N ALA A 196 -3.21 1.44 17.40
CA ALA A 196 -2.26 0.38 17.80
C ALA A 196 -1.51 -0.26 16.61
N TYR A 197 -2.11 -0.31 15.41
CA TYR A 197 -1.44 -0.86 14.21
C TYR A 197 -0.20 -0.07 13.82
N GLY A 198 -0.26 1.27 13.82
CA GLY A 198 0.90 2.11 13.53
C GLY A 198 1.79 2.37 14.75
N LEU A 199 1.18 2.53 15.94
CA LEU A 199 1.89 3.00 17.13
C LEU A 199 2.62 1.89 17.90
N ALA A 200 2.12 0.64 17.91
CA ALA A 200 2.78 -0.42 18.66
C ALA A 200 4.14 -0.83 18.08
N PRO A 201 4.29 -1.06 16.75
CA PRO A 201 5.62 -1.31 16.17
C PRO A 201 6.55 -0.10 16.37
N THR A 202 6.02 1.11 16.26
CA THR A 202 6.75 2.37 16.47
C THR A 202 7.32 2.48 17.89
N ALA A 203 6.49 2.21 18.91
CA ALA A 203 6.91 2.25 20.31
C ALA A 203 8.00 1.21 20.60
N ILE A 204 7.88 0.00 20.03
CA ILE A 204 8.89 -1.07 20.17
C ILE A 204 10.26 -0.64 19.60
N LEU A 205 10.28 0.18 18.55
CA LEU A 205 11.52 0.76 17.99
C LEU A 205 12.12 1.88 18.88
N GLY A 206 11.46 2.23 19.99
CA GLY A 206 11.87 3.29 20.90
C GLY A 206 11.67 4.69 20.32
N ILE A 207 10.66 4.86 19.46
CA ILE A 207 10.25 6.17 18.93
C ILE A 207 9.19 6.75 19.87
N ASP A 208 9.33 8.03 20.21
CA ASP A 208 8.40 8.74 21.08
C ASP A 208 7.07 9.01 20.36
N ILE A 209 6.09 8.15 20.63
CA ILE A 209 4.75 8.24 20.01
C ILE A 209 3.96 9.46 20.51
N SER A 210 4.32 10.04 21.65
CA SER A 210 3.62 11.22 22.19
C SER A 210 3.83 12.44 21.30
N LEU A 211 5.01 12.56 20.69
CA LEU A 211 5.31 13.62 19.73
C LEU A 211 4.48 13.46 18.44
N ILE A 212 4.38 12.24 17.91
CA ILE A 212 3.58 11.95 16.71
C ILE A 212 2.11 12.31 16.94
N LEU A 213 1.53 11.89 18.07
CA LEU A 213 0.14 12.21 18.42
C LEU A 213 -0.08 13.70 18.64
N GLU A 214 0.85 14.39 19.31
CA GLU A 214 0.75 15.83 19.51
C GLU A 214 0.82 16.62 18.20
N GLN A 215 1.65 16.20 17.25
CA GLN A 215 1.72 16.78 15.90
C GLN A 215 0.39 16.65 15.17
N ALA A 216 -0.21 15.45 15.19
CA ALA A 216 -1.52 15.18 14.61
C ALA A 216 -2.62 16.05 15.25
N ARG A 217 -2.66 16.09 16.58
CA ARG A 217 -3.66 16.83 17.38
C ARG A 217 -3.56 18.35 17.21
N LYS A 218 -2.37 18.88 16.93
CA LYS A 218 -2.21 20.29 16.56
C LYS A 218 -2.76 20.55 15.17
N ALA A 219 -2.43 19.70 14.19
CA ALA A 219 -2.82 19.88 12.81
C ALA A 219 -4.34 19.76 12.60
N GLU A 220 -4.99 18.80 13.25
CA GLU A 220 -6.42 18.55 13.04
C GLU A 220 -7.30 19.77 13.32
N ARG A 221 -6.87 20.68 14.21
CA ARG A 221 -7.60 21.90 14.59
C ARG A 221 -7.78 22.88 13.43
N GLU A 222 -6.98 22.75 12.38
CA GLU A 222 -7.00 23.64 11.21
C GLU A 222 -7.84 23.07 10.07
N PHE A 223 -8.43 21.88 10.22
CA PHE A 223 -9.08 21.17 9.09
C PHE A 223 -10.52 21.63 8.81
N GLU A 224 -11.09 22.48 9.66
CA GLU A 224 -12.44 23.05 9.50
C GLU A 224 -12.39 24.53 9.06
N GLY A 225 -13.48 24.99 8.44
CA GLY A 225 -13.65 26.38 8.02
C GLY A 225 -13.05 26.74 6.66
N LEU A 226 -13.27 27.99 6.25
CA LEU A 226 -13.01 28.51 4.89
C LEU A 226 -11.52 28.56 4.49
N HIS A 227 -10.60 28.37 5.44
CA HIS A 227 -9.15 28.44 5.19
C HIS A 227 -8.44 27.15 5.53
N SER A 228 -9.20 26.06 5.67
CA SER A 228 -8.65 24.74 5.94
C SER A 228 -7.70 24.30 4.80
N PRO A 229 -6.44 23.92 5.11
CA PRO A 229 -5.54 23.38 4.11
C PRO A 229 -6.04 22.02 3.59
N ALA A 230 -6.74 21.24 4.42
CA ALA A 230 -7.28 19.94 4.01
C ALA A 230 -8.39 20.09 2.97
N VAL A 231 -9.29 21.06 3.18
CA VAL A 231 -10.32 21.44 2.19
C VAL A 231 -9.66 21.96 0.90
N GLY A 232 -8.62 22.79 1.03
CA GLY A 232 -7.86 23.30 -0.11
C GLY A 232 -7.27 22.19 -0.98
N VAL A 233 -6.58 21.22 -0.39
CA VAL A 233 -6.01 20.09 -1.14
C VAL A 233 -7.08 19.19 -1.71
N ALA A 234 -8.13 18.85 -0.95
CA ALA A 234 -9.25 18.05 -1.47
C ALA A 234 -9.92 18.72 -2.67
N TYR A 235 -10.09 20.05 -2.64
CA TYR A 235 -10.62 20.83 -3.76
C TYR A 235 -9.72 20.75 -5.00
N LEU A 236 -8.40 20.92 -4.84
CA LEU A 236 -7.44 20.82 -5.95
C LEU A 236 -7.44 19.43 -6.59
N LEU A 237 -7.51 18.37 -5.77
CA LEU A 237 -7.61 17.00 -6.25
C LEU A 237 -8.94 16.77 -7.00
N ALA A 238 -10.06 17.23 -6.45
CA ALA A 238 -11.38 17.07 -7.07
C ALA A 238 -11.58 17.91 -8.34
N LYS A 239 -10.89 19.05 -8.47
CA LYS A 239 -10.90 19.88 -9.70
C LYS A 239 -9.94 19.38 -10.77
N SER A 240 -8.99 18.51 -10.42
CA SER A 240 -8.12 17.88 -11.40
C SER A 240 -8.98 17.16 -12.44
N LYS A 241 -8.73 17.44 -13.71
CA LYS A 241 -9.38 16.72 -14.82
C LYS A 241 -8.77 15.34 -15.07
N SER A 242 -7.64 15.06 -14.42
CA SER A 242 -6.91 13.80 -14.53
C SER A 242 -7.23 12.92 -13.33
N HIS A 243 -7.43 11.63 -13.58
CA HIS A 243 -7.44 10.59 -12.53
C HIS A 243 -6.06 10.36 -11.92
N PHE A 244 -5.02 10.96 -12.48
CA PHE A 244 -3.63 10.74 -12.09
C PHE A 244 -3.03 12.01 -11.50
N ILE A 245 -2.28 11.84 -10.43
CA ILE A 245 -1.40 12.88 -9.86
C ILE A 245 0.01 12.30 -9.77
N SER A 246 1.05 13.13 -9.84
CA SER A 246 2.37 12.67 -9.41
C SER A 246 2.55 12.98 -7.93
N ILE A 247 3.26 12.11 -7.22
CA ILE A 247 3.59 12.33 -5.82
C ILE A 247 5.03 11.94 -5.55
N THR A 248 5.74 12.78 -4.80
CA THR A 248 7.13 12.50 -4.43
C THR A 248 7.47 13.08 -3.06
N ASP A 249 8.19 12.28 -2.28
CA ASP A 249 8.78 12.58 -1.00
C ASP A 249 10.30 12.77 -1.11
N ALA A 250 10.81 12.82 -2.34
CA ALA A 250 12.14 13.30 -2.64
C ALA A 250 12.36 14.67 -1.97
N GLN A 251 13.54 14.85 -1.36
CA GLN A 251 13.93 16.04 -0.60
C GLN A 251 13.17 16.29 0.71
N SER A 252 12.18 15.46 1.05
CA SER A 252 11.54 15.51 2.36
C SER A 252 12.32 14.71 3.41
N SER A 253 11.99 14.89 4.69
CA SER A 253 12.50 14.07 5.80
C SER A 253 11.62 12.84 6.09
N MET A 254 10.76 12.44 5.15
CA MET A 254 9.71 11.42 5.38
C MET A 254 9.71 10.36 4.26
N PRO A 255 10.81 9.60 4.09
CA PRO A 255 10.88 8.56 3.07
C PRO A 255 9.79 7.49 3.27
N GLY A 256 9.12 7.14 2.17
CA GLY A 256 7.96 6.25 2.10
C GLY A 256 6.61 6.95 2.27
N LEU A 257 6.58 8.26 2.53
CA LEU A 257 5.30 8.98 2.73
C LEU A 257 4.45 8.95 1.46
N SER A 258 5.10 9.01 0.29
CA SER A 258 4.44 8.86 -1.02
C SER A 258 3.70 7.51 -1.13
N ASP A 259 4.34 6.41 -0.75
CA ASP A 259 3.76 5.06 -0.80
C ASP A 259 2.55 4.93 0.13
N TRP A 260 2.62 5.51 1.33
CA TRP A 260 1.50 5.49 2.27
C TRP A 260 0.31 6.31 1.74
N ILE A 261 0.54 7.49 1.16
CA ILE A 261 -0.52 8.34 0.59
C ILE A 261 -1.09 7.72 -0.70
N GLU A 262 -0.28 7.03 -1.49
CA GLU A 262 -0.73 6.26 -2.64
C GLU A 262 -1.83 5.28 -2.24
N GLN A 263 -1.59 4.48 -1.20
CA GLN A 263 -2.62 3.59 -0.66
C GLN A 263 -3.86 4.37 -0.24
N MET A 264 -3.69 5.46 0.52
CA MET A 264 -4.82 6.22 1.03
C MET A 264 -5.74 6.69 -0.08
N LEU A 265 -5.20 7.35 -1.10
CA LEU A 265 -6.00 7.91 -2.18
C LEU A 265 -6.51 6.82 -3.12
N ALA A 266 -5.64 5.92 -3.61
CA ALA A 266 -6.02 4.93 -4.61
C ALA A 266 -7.02 3.91 -4.06
N GLU A 267 -6.79 3.40 -2.84
CA GLU A 267 -7.67 2.38 -2.23
C GLU A 267 -8.99 2.96 -1.74
N SER A 268 -9.01 4.23 -1.31
CA SER A 268 -10.26 4.87 -0.86
C SER A 268 -11.11 5.37 -2.02
N SER A 269 -10.50 5.94 -3.06
CA SER A 269 -11.24 6.61 -4.14
C SER A 269 -11.50 5.74 -5.37
N GLY A 270 -10.67 4.72 -5.62
CA GLY A 270 -10.71 3.86 -6.81
C GLY A 270 -11.89 2.89 -6.85
N LYS A 271 -13.10 3.41 -7.07
CA LYS A 271 -14.36 2.67 -7.02
C LYS A 271 -15.35 3.20 -8.05
N ASN A 272 -16.30 2.36 -8.46
CA ASN A 272 -17.41 2.74 -9.33
C ASN A 272 -16.97 3.45 -10.64
N GLY A 273 -15.80 3.07 -11.19
CA GLY A 273 -15.29 3.69 -12.42
C GLY A 273 -14.68 5.08 -12.23
N THR A 274 -14.44 5.52 -11.00
CA THR A 274 -13.80 6.79 -10.67
C THR A 274 -12.67 6.60 -9.65
N GLY A 275 -11.95 7.67 -9.34
CA GLY A 275 -10.88 7.69 -8.33
C GLY A 275 -9.69 8.54 -8.74
N VAL A 276 -8.72 8.62 -7.85
CA VAL A 276 -7.42 9.24 -8.05
C VAL A 276 -6.34 8.20 -7.80
N LEU A 277 -5.46 8.00 -8.77
CA LEU A 277 -4.24 7.20 -8.66
C LEU A 277 -3.04 8.12 -8.52
N PRO A 278 -2.41 8.17 -7.34
CA PRO A 278 -1.09 8.77 -7.20
C PRO A 278 -0.06 7.90 -7.91
N VAL A 279 0.73 8.51 -8.79
CA VAL A 279 1.89 7.90 -9.43
C VAL A 279 3.12 8.36 -8.68
N ILE A 280 3.77 7.44 -7.97
CA ILE A 280 4.99 7.73 -7.24
C ILE A 280 6.12 7.99 -8.23
N VAL A 281 6.80 9.12 -8.07
CA VAL A 281 7.93 9.52 -8.92
C VAL A 281 9.18 9.79 -8.11
N GLU A 282 10.33 9.48 -8.70
CA GLU A 282 11.64 9.50 -8.07
C GLU A 282 12.16 10.91 -7.73
N ARG A 283 11.62 11.94 -8.40
CA ARG A 283 12.00 13.34 -8.19
C ARG A 283 10.92 14.30 -8.66
N ILE A 284 11.01 15.54 -8.19
CA ILE A 284 10.22 16.66 -8.72
C ILE A 284 10.54 16.85 -10.22
N GLY A 285 9.50 17.02 -11.04
CA GLY A 285 9.61 17.18 -12.48
C GLY A 285 10.05 15.90 -13.21
N ALA A 286 9.92 14.74 -12.59
CA ALA A 286 9.95 13.46 -13.30
C ALA A 286 8.83 13.42 -14.34
N PRO A 287 9.03 12.73 -15.48
CA PRO A 287 7.98 12.56 -16.48
C PRO A 287 6.73 11.91 -15.87
N LEU A 288 5.66 12.68 -15.82
CA LEU A 288 4.30 12.21 -15.75
C LEU A 288 3.60 12.78 -16.97
N ALA A 289 3.00 11.93 -17.78
CA ALA A 289 2.41 12.43 -19.01
C ALA A 289 1.15 13.27 -18.73
N GLY A 290 0.92 14.27 -19.58
CA GLY A 290 -0.23 15.18 -19.48
C GLY A 290 -0.07 16.33 -18.46
N LYS A 291 -1.17 17.03 -18.21
CA LYS A 291 -1.27 18.13 -17.22
C LYS A 291 -1.86 17.60 -15.91
N SER A 292 -1.10 16.74 -15.25
CA SER A 292 -1.48 16.17 -13.95
C SER A 292 -0.93 17.04 -12.83
N LEU A 293 -1.65 17.14 -11.71
CA LEU A 293 -1.19 17.86 -10.53
C LEU A 293 0.04 17.15 -9.96
N ASN A 294 1.14 17.87 -9.77
CA ASN A 294 2.33 17.34 -9.13
C ASN A 294 2.37 17.72 -7.64
N VAL A 295 2.50 16.71 -6.77
CA VAL A 295 2.49 16.88 -5.31
C VAL A 295 3.85 16.52 -4.74
N SER A 296 4.36 17.36 -3.84
CA SER A 296 5.59 17.08 -3.09
C SER A 296 5.46 17.50 -1.62
N PHE A 297 6.37 17.02 -0.79
CA PHE A 297 6.40 17.35 0.65
C PHE A 297 7.56 18.29 1.04
N ALA A 298 8.30 18.78 0.04
CA ALA A 298 9.39 19.73 0.16
C ALA A 298 9.72 20.32 -1.22
N GLY A 299 10.50 21.40 -1.26
CA GLY A 299 11.02 21.95 -2.51
C GLY A 299 10.01 22.83 -3.25
N ASN A 300 10.01 22.77 -4.59
CA ASN A 300 9.15 23.60 -5.44
C ASN A 300 8.41 22.73 -6.45
N CYS A 301 7.08 22.68 -6.34
CA CYS A 301 6.20 21.85 -7.15
C CYS A 301 4.85 22.57 -7.34
N ASP A 302 3.93 22.02 -8.14
CA ASP A 302 2.59 22.60 -8.34
C ASP A 302 1.85 22.73 -7.01
N LEU A 303 1.91 21.67 -6.19
CA LEU A 303 1.43 21.64 -4.82
C LEU A 303 2.52 21.08 -3.91
N VAL A 304 2.91 21.85 -2.90
CA VAL A 304 3.81 21.43 -1.83
C VAL A 304 3.01 21.39 -0.52
N VAL A 305 3.02 20.24 0.16
CA VAL A 305 2.35 20.02 1.46
C VAL A 305 3.40 19.76 2.53
N GLU A 306 3.79 20.79 3.27
CA GLU A 306 4.78 20.69 4.34
C GLU A 306 4.11 20.52 5.70
N GLY A 307 4.75 19.75 6.57
CA GLY A 307 4.30 19.53 7.94
C GLY A 307 5.16 18.50 8.65
N GLU A 308 4.89 18.28 9.93
CA GLU A 308 5.52 17.20 10.70
C GLU A 308 4.83 15.85 10.43
N LEU A 309 5.50 14.73 10.68
CA LEU A 309 5.04 13.42 10.20
C LEU A 309 3.67 13.03 10.80
N GLY A 310 3.47 13.24 12.10
CA GLY A 310 2.16 12.98 12.73
C GLY A 310 1.04 13.85 12.15
N ALA A 311 1.36 15.08 11.72
CA ALA A 311 0.41 15.95 11.05
C ALA A 311 0.06 15.45 9.64
N GLN A 312 1.02 14.90 8.90
CA GLN A 312 0.79 14.34 7.55
C GLN A 312 -0.18 13.17 7.58
N PHE A 313 -0.08 12.26 8.56
CA PHE A 313 -0.99 11.12 8.67
C PHE A 313 -2.45 11.56 8.78
N ILE A 314 -2.80 12.36 9.79
CA ILE A 314 -4.18 12.82 9.97
C ILE A 314 -4.64 13.74 8.83
N PHE A 315 -3.72 14.52 8.24
CA PHE A 315 -4.04 15.41 7.12
C PHE A 315 -4.51 14.62 5.89
N TRP A 316 -3.75 13.62 5.48
CA TRP A 316 -4.09 12.83 4.28
C TRP A 316 -5.25 11.87 4.51
N GLU A 317 -5.45 11.36 5.74
CA GLU A 317 -6.70 10.69 6.13
C GLU A 317 -7.90 11.63 5.90
N TRP A 318 -7.81 12.87 6.36
CA TRP A 318 -8.87 13.87 6.20
C TRP A 318 -9.13 14.26 4.74
N VAL A 319 -8.06 14.57 3.99
CA VAL A 319 -8.13 14.91 2.56
C VAL A 319 -8.76 13.76 1.76
N THR A 320 -8.39 12.52 2.05
CA THR A 320 -8.92 11.34 1.37
C THR A 320 -10.42 11.19 1.60
N ALA A 321 -10.88 11.34 2.85
CA ALA A 321 -12.29 11.28 3.21
C ALA A 321 -13.12 12.36 2.47
N LEU A 322 -12.58 13.57 2.37
CA LEU A 322 -13.18 14.69 1.63
C LEU A 322 -13.19 14.46 0.11
N LEU A 323 -12.10 13.93 -0.47
CA LEU A 323 -12.05 13.57 -1.89
C LEU A 323 -13.14 12.54 -2.21
N CYS A 324 -13.25 11.48 -1.41
CA CYS A 324 -14.29 10.46 -1.59
C CYS A 324 -15.71 11.03 -1.48
N HIS A 325 -15.92 12.07 -0.67
CA HIS A 325 -17.21 12.79 -0.63
C HIS A 325 -17.54 13.43 -2.00
N THR A 326 -16.57 14.08 -2.65
CA THR A 326 -16.78 14.67 -3.99
C THR A 326 -17.06 13.62 -5.07
N LEU A 327 -16.49 12.43 -4.91
CA LEU A 327 -16.65 11.30 -5.83
C LEU A 327 -17.90 10.46 -5.53
N ASN A 328 -18.57 10.72 -4.40
CA ASN A 328 -19.70 9.96 -3.90
C ASN A 328 -19.38 8.44 -3.77
N VAL A 329 -18.21 8.11 -3.24
CA VAL A 329 -17.75 6.73 -3.00
C VAL A 329 -17.43 6.49 -1.53
N ASP A 330 -17.49 5.23 -1.10
CA ASP A 330 -17.11 4.81 0.25
C ASP A 330 -15.58 4.88 0.44
N PRO A 331 -15.06 5.72 1.34
CA PRO A 331 -13.62 5.81 1.58
C PRO A 331 -13.07 4.61 2.38
N PHE A 332 -13.91 3.78 3.00
CA PHE A 332 -13.50 2.79 4.00
C PHE A 332 -13.60 1.34 3.51
N ASN A 333 -14.49 1.04 2.56
CA ASN A 333 -14.59 -0.30 1.99
C ASN A 333 -13.50 -0.59 0.93
N GLN A 334 -13.37 -1.85 0.52
CA GLN A 334 -12.35 -2.32 -0.43
C GLN A 334 -12.79 -3.61 -1.17
N PRO A 335 -13.91 -3.56 -1.91
CA PRO A 335 -14.52 -4.76 -2.51
C PRO A 335 -13.59 -5.50 -3.47
N ASP A 336 -12.76 -4.78 -4.24
CA ASP A 336 -11.90 -5.41 -5.23
C ASP A 336 -10.66 -6.05 -4.61
N VAL A 337 -10.23 -5.59 -3.44
CA VAL A 337 -9.20 -6.28 -2.64
C VAL A 337 -9.73 -7.61 -2.12
N VAL A 338 -11.00 -7.66 -1.70
CA VAL A 338 -11.66 -8.91 -1.27
C VAL A 338 -11.75 -9.89 -2.44
N ARG A 339 -12.14 -9.41 -3.63
CA ARG A 339 -12.20 -10.24 -4.84
C ARG A 339 -10.84 -10.84 -5.20
N SER A 340 -9.73 -10.09 -5.10
CA SER A 340 -8.37 -10.65 -5.31
C SER A 340 -8.02 -11.75 -4.31
N LYS A 341 -8.43 -11.62 -3.04
CA LYS A 341 -8.22 -12.65 -2.01
C LYS A 341 -9.02 -13.92 -2.30
N GLU A 342 -10.28 -13.77 -2.70
CA GLU A 342 -11.14 -14.88 -3.11
C GLU A 342 -10.57 -15.60 -4.32
N LYS A 343 -10.14 -14.86 -5.35
CA LYS A 343 -9.55 -15.42 -6.57
C LYS A 343 -8.25 -16.17 -6.29
N THR A 344 -7.38 -15.62 -5.43
CA THR A 344 -6.18 -16.31 -4.95
C THR A 344 -6.54 -17.65 -4.28
N SER A 345 -7.54 -17.64 -3.40
CA SER A 345 -7.97 -18.84 -2.68
C SER A 345 -8.54 -19.90 -3.63
N LEU A 346 -9.34 -19.48 -4.62
CA LEU A 346 -9.89 -20.35 -5.65
C LEU A 346 -8.80 -21.01 -6.49
N LEU A 347 -7.76 -20.26 -6.90
CA LEU A 347 -6.64 -20.82 -7.65
C LEU A 347 -5.87 -21.85 -6.82
N LEU A 348 -5.57 -21.53 -5.56
CA LEU A 348 -4.90 -22.48 -4.66
C LEU A 348 -5.68 -23.78 -4.48
N GLU A 349 -7.00 -23.69 -4.38
CA GLU A 349 -7.90 -24.86 -4.31
C GLU A 349 -7.90 -25.66 -5.63
N GLN A 350 -8.06 -24.98 -6.77
CA GLN A 350 -8.05 -25.61 -8.11
C GLN A 350 -6.73 -26.32 -8.40
N TRP A 351 -5.63 -25.75 -7.94
CA TRP A 351 -4.28 -26.30 -8.09
C TRP A 351 -3.97 -27.40 -7.08
N ASN A 352 -4.88 -27.65 -6.12
CA ASN A 352 -4.65 -28.56 -5.00
C ASN A 352 -3.31 -28.25 -4.30
N GLY A 353 -3.01 -26.95 -4.14
CA GLY A 353 -1.76 -26.43 -3.56
C GLY A 353 -0.50 -26.55 -4.41
N ASN A 354 -0.57 -27.04 -5.66
CA ASN A 354 0.58 -27.25 -6.53
C ASN A 354 0.49 -26.38 -7.79
N LEU A 355 1.40 -25.41 -7.95
CA LEU A 355 1.45 -24.56 -9.13
C LEU A 355 1.46 -25.42 -10.41
N PRO A 356 0.45 -25.30 -11.30
CA PRO A 356 0.44 -26.05 -12.54
C PRO A 356 1.54 -25.57 -13.48
N PRO A 357 2.01 -26.42 -14.41
CA PRO A 357 2.89 -25.97 -15.47
C PRO A 357 2.17 -24.91 -16.30
N LEU A 358 2.81 -23.75 -16.49
CA LEU A 358 2.30 -22.65 -17.28
C LEU A 358 2.98 -22.66 -18.64
N GLN A 359 2.21 -22.62 -19.72
CA GLN A 359 2.75 -22.57 -21.08
C GLN A 359 2.81 -21.11 -21.54
N CYS A 360 4.02 -20.62 -21.82
CA CYS A 360 4.22 -19.28 -22.40
C CYS A 360 3.87 -19.25 -23.89
N ASP A 361 3.52 -18.07 -24.39
CA ASP A 361 3.26 -17.82 -25.81
C ASP A 361 4.56 -17.60 -26.60
N GLN A 362 5.57 -17.02 -25.94
CA GLN A 362 6.91 -16.77 -26.49
C GLN A 362 7.96 -16.81 -25.37
N SER A 363 9.21 -17.14 -25.70
CA SER A 363 10.35 -16.96 -24.79
C SER A 363 11.52 -16.29 -25.51
N GLU A 364 12.11 -15.31 -24.85
CA GLU A 364 13.29 -14.56 -25.31
C GLU A 364 14.27 -14.47 -24.14
N GLY A 365 15.46 -15.07 -24.29
CA GLY A 365 16.48 -15.08 -23.23
C GLY A 365 15.98 -15.71 -21.92
N SER A 366 16.07 -14.94 -20.85
CA SER A 366 15.61 -15.29 -19.50
C SER A 366 14.14 -14.94 -19.24
N VAL A 367 13.42 -14.43 -20.24
CA VAL A 367 12.02 -14.00 -20.13
C VAL A 367 11.09 -14.95 -20.90
N GLU A 368 9.98 -15.31 -20.27
CA GLU A 368 8.82 -15.96 -20.88
C GLU A 368 7.65 -14.97 -20.91
N ILE A 369 6.93 -14.94 -22.03
CA ILE A 369 5.91 -13.93 -22.33
C ILE A 369 4.55 -14.63 -22.44
N PHE A 370 3.56 -14.07 -21.76
CA PHE A 370 2.19 -14.59 -21.69
C PHE A 370 1.18 -13.49 -22.04
N GLY A 371 0.13 -13.85 -22.76
CA GLY A 371 -0.87 -12.92 -23.28
C GLY A 371 -0.41 -12.20 -24.55
N ASN A 372 0.78 -12.53 -25.07
CA ASN A 372 1.32 -11.98 -26.31
C ASN A 372 2.40 -12.90 -26.91
N ALA A 373 2.39 -13.11 -28.23
CA ALA A 373 3.37 -13.94 -28.94
C ALA A 373 4.55 -13.13 -29.52
N LEU A 374 4.79 -11.92 -28.99
CA LEU A 374 5.81 -10.98 -29.41
C LEU A 374 7.10 -11.14 -28.59
N GLY A 375 8.21 -10.57 -29.06
CA GLY A 375 9.43 -10.39 -28.26
C GLY A 375 9.26 -9.32 -27.17
N ILE A 376 10.26 -9.11 -26.32
CA ILE A 376 10.19 -8.17 -25.20
C ILE A 376 9.97 -6.75 -25.70
N SER A 377 10.76 -6.31 -26.69
CA SER A 377 10.68 -4.93 -27.21
C SER A 377 9.33 -4.67 -27.87
N GLU A 378 8.88 -5.57 -28.73
CA GLU A 378 7.60 -5.46 -29.42
C GLU A 378 6.42 -5.53 -28.44
N THR A 379 6.53 -6.32 -27.37
CA THR A 379 5.55 -6.38 -26.29
C THR A 379 5.43 -5.03 -25.58
N LEU A 380 6.56 -4.39 -25.25
CA LEU A 380 6.55 -3.08 -24.59
C LEU A 380 6.00 -1.99 -25.51
N THR A 381 6.36 -2.00 -26.79
CA THR A 381 5.78 -1.10 -27.80
C THR A 381 4.28 -1.32 -27.94
N ASP A 382 3.81 -2.56 -28.02
CA ASP A 382 2.38 -2.89 -28.12
C ASP A 382 1.60 -2.47 -26.86
N CYS A 383 2.19 -2.51 -25.67
CA CYS A 383 1.61 -1.92 -24.47
C CYS A 383 1.43 -0.41 -24.60
N ILE A 384 2.43 0.30 -25.13
CA ILE A 384 2.38 1.77 -25.28
C ILE A 384 1.39 2.17 -26.39
N ASP A 385 1.46 1.53 -27.55
CA ASP A 385 0.62 1.83 -28.72
C ASP A 385 -0.86 1.52 -28.48
N SER A 386 -1.16 0.63 -27.54
CA SER A 386 -2.53 0.29 -27.16
C SER A 386 -3.17 1.29 -26.18
N LEU A 387 -2.42 2.27 -25.67
CA LEU A 387 -2.95 3.26 -24.73
C LEU A 387 -3.87 4.26 -25.42
N ASN A 388 -5.02 4.52 -24.79
CA ASN A 388 -5.91 5.62 -25.18
C ASN A 388 -5.48 6.94 -24.53
N ASP A 389 -6.02 8.07 -25.00
CA ASP A 389 -5.71 9.42 -24.51
C ASP A 389 -5.91 9.62 -22.99
N ASP A 390 -6.83 8.87 -22.38
CA ASP A 390 -7.12 8.90 -20.94
C ASP A 390 -6.55 7.70 -20.18
N GLY A 391 -5.90 6.77 -20.88
CA GLY A 391 -5.38 5.53 -20.32
C GLY A 391 -4.04 5.68 -19.59
N TYR A 392 -3.62 4.60 -18.94
CA TYR A 392 -2.34 4.53 -18.23
C TYR A 392 -1.73 3.13 -18.34
N LEU A 393 -0.40 3.07 -18.19
CA LEU A 393 0.34 1.82 -18.10
C LEU A 393 0.67 1.53 -16.64
N CYS A 394 0.50 0.30 -16.20
CA CYS A 394 0.87 -0.14 -14.86
C CYS A 394 1.85 -1.30 -14.93
N VAL A 395 3.02 -1.13 -14.31
CA VAL A 395 3.97 -2.22 -14.06
C VAL A 395 3.68 -2.85 -12.70
N MET A 396 3.38 -4.15 -12.69
CA MET A 396 3.06 -4.90 -11.47
C MET A 396 4.12 -5.97 -11.22
N ALA A 397 5.06 -5.72 -10.31
CA ALA A 397 6.20 -6.61 -10.08
C ALA A 397 6.00 -7.47 -8.82
N TYR A 398 5.71 -8.76 -8.98
CA TYR A 398 5.64 -9.76 -7.91
C TYR A 398 7.03 -10.33 -7.62
N LEU A 399 7.91 -9.47 -7.15
CA LEU A 399 9.34 -9.72 -6.94
C LEU A 399 9.83 -9.05 -5.63
N ASP A 400 11.11 -9.23 -5.31
CA ASP A 400 11.76 -8.66 -4.14
C ASP A 400 12.04 -7.16 -4.29
N SER A 401 11.24 -6.33 -3.63
CA SER A 401 11.35 -4.86 -3.67
C SER A 401 12.61 -4.27 -3.04
N THR A 402 13.45 -5.08 -2.38
CA THR A 402 14.68 -4.63 -1.71
C THR A 402 15.95 -5.09 -2.41
N VAL A 403 15.87 -6.15 -3.22
CA VAL A 403 17.01 -6.70 -3.96
C VAL A 403 16.90 -6.42 -5.46
N ASN A 404 15.68 -6.40 -6.01
CA ASN A 404 15.44 -6.17 -7.44
C ASN A 404 15.08 -4.71 -7.75
N VAL A 405 15.65 -3.77 -6.99
CA VAL A 405 15.29 -2.34 -7.02
C VAL A 405 15.45 -1.69 -8.40
N GLU A 406 16.37 -2.20 -9.22
CA GLU A 406 16.65 -1.72 -10.58
C GLU A 406 15.44 -1.87 -11.50
N LEU A 407 14.56 -2.84 -11.24
CA LEU A 407 13.31 -2.98 -11.99
C LEU A 407 12.40 -1.76 -11.85
N GLY A 408 12.52 -1.00 -10.76
CA GLY A 408 11.81 0.27 -10.57
C GLY A 408 12.16 1.33 -11.62
N GLU A 409 13.34 1.26 -12.24
CA GLU A 409 13.72 2.15 -13.35
C GLU A 409 12.79 2.02 -14.56
N LEU A 410 12.16 0.85 -14.73
CA LEU A 410 11.28 0.58 -15.86
C LEU A 410 10.13 1.59 -15.94
N ARG A 411 9.61 2.05 -14.79
CA ARG A 411 8.57 3.09 -14.75
C ARG A 411 9.02 4.35 -15.47
N GLN A 412 10.20 4.87 -15.11
CA GLN A 412 10.71 6.11 -15.68
C GLN A 412 11.04 5.93 -17.17
N ILE A 413 11.67 4.81 -17.54
CA ILE A 413 12.03 4.53 -18.93
C ILE A 413 10.78 4.50 -19.82
N LEU A 414 9.70 3.85 -19.37
CA LEU A 414 8.45 3.79 -20.12
C LEU A 414 7.73 5.15 -20.12
N ALA A 415 7.73 5.87 -19.00
CA ALA A 415 7.10 7.20 -18.90
C ALA A 415 7.76 8.24 -19.81
N GLU A 416 9.05 8.08 -20.12
CA GLU A 416 9.76 8.92 -21.11
C GLU A 416 9.34 8.63 -22.56
N LYS A 417 8.69 7.49 -22.81
CA LYS A 417 8.34 6.97 -24.13
C LYS A 417 6.85 6.93 -24.41
N CYS A 418 6.00 7.07 -23.40
CA CYS A 418 4.56 7.16 -23.56
C CYS A 418 4.01 8.54 -23.19
N ALA A 419 2.97 8.97 -23.90
CA ALA A 419 2.21 10.19 -23.59
C ALA A 419 1.12 9.97 -22.51
N SER A 420 1.18 8.83 -21.80
CA SER A 420 0.27 8.46 -20.70
C SER A 420 1.02 8.24 -19.39
N PRO A 421 0.35 8.34 -18.23
CA PRO A 421 0.95 7.99 -16.94
C PRO A 421 1.44 6.55 -16.89
N VAL A 422 2.57 6.33 -16.23
CA VAL A 422 3.10 4.99 -15.92
C VAL A 422 3.22 4.82 -14.40
N SER A 423 2.41 3.93 -13.84
CA SER A 423 2.50 3.52 -12.44
C SER A 423 3.35 2.27 -12.28
N PHE A 424 3.88 2.07 -11.08
CA PHE A 424 4.67 0.89 -10.72
C PHE A 424 4.26 0.44 -9.32
N GLY A 425 4.04 -0.86 -9.12
CA GLY A 425 3.72 -1.40 -7.80
C GLY A 425 4.34 -2.77 -7.55
N TRP A 426 4.91 -2.94 -6.36
CA TRP A 426 5.42 -4.23 -5.89
C TRP A 426 4.27 -5.11 -5.37
N GLY A 427 4.10 -6.30 -5.94
CA GLY A 427 3.15 -7.30 -5.49
C GLY A 427 3.76 -8.23 -4.42
N PRO A 428 2.93 -8.84 -3.55
CA PRO A 428 1.49 -8.65 -3.38
C PRO A 428 1.09 -7.37 -2.63
N ARG A 429 2.04 -6.55 -2.14
CA ARG A 429 1.72 -5.30 -1.40
C ARG A 429 0.74 -4.40 -2.17
N SER A 430 0.95 -4.22 -3.47
CA SER A 430 0.11 -3.38 -4.34
C SER A 430 -1.36 -3.83 -4.38
N LEU A 431 -1.66 -5.11 -4.10
CA LEU A 431 -3.04 -5.59 -3.96
C LEU A 431 -3.80 -4.88 -2.83
N HIS A 432 -3.06 -4.47 -1.79
CA HIS A 432 -3.56 -3.74 -0.62
C HIS A 432 -3.17 -2.24 -0.68
N SER A 433 -2.91 -1.72 -1.89
CA SER A 433 -2.71 -0.29 -2.19
C SER A 433 -3.48 0.07 -3.46
N THR A 434 -2.80 0.23 -4.59
CA THR A 434 -3.38 0.63 -5.88
C THR A 434 -4.28 -0.41 -6.53
N GLY A 435 -4.22 -1.68 -6.09
CA GLY A 435 -5.00 -2.78 -6.64
C GLY A 435 -6.51 -2.51 -6.66
N GLN A 436 -7.02 -1.79 -5.66
CA GLN A 436 -8.41 -1.35 -5.62
C GLN A 436 -8.72 -0.35 -6.75
N PHE A 437 -7.84 0.61 -7.04
CA PHE A 437 -8.01 1.51 -8.18
C PHE A 437 -7.94 0.77 -9.51
N HIS A 438 -6.96 -0.12 -9.70
CA HIS A 438 -6.80 -0.87 -10.95
C HIS A 438 -8.01 -1.72 -11.31
N LYS A 439 -8.76 -2.20 -10.30
CA LYS A 439 -9.94 -3.06 -10.47
C LYS A 439 -11.27 -2.34 -10.27
N GLY A 440 -11.33 -1.25 -9.51
CA GLY A 440 -12.56 -0.54 -9.17
C GLY A 440 -12.70 0.83 -9.83
N GLY A 441 -11.59 1.45 -10.22
CA GLY A 441 -11.54 2.75 -10.90
C GLY A 441 -11.84 2.68 -12.40
N PRO A 442 -11.51 3.73 -13.16
CA PRO A 442 -11.67 3.76 -14.61
C PRO A 442 -11.01 2.54 -15.28
N ALA A 443 -11.73 1.89 -16.19
CA ALA A 443 -11.25 0.70 -16.89
C ALA A 443 -10.43 1.08 -18.15
N ASN A 444 -9.34 1.82 -17.93
CA ASN A 444 -8.48 2.37 -18.99
C ASN A 444 -6.99 2.05 -18.76
N GLY A 445 -6.69 1.03 -17.96
CA GLY A 445 -5.34 0.57 -17.70
C GLY A 445 -4.87 -0.52 -18.66
N ILE A 446 -3.58 -0.49 -18.98
CA ILE A 446 -2.82 -1.61 -19.55
C ILE A 446 -1.82 -2.08 -18.50
N PHE A 447 -1.71 -3.39 -18.30
CA PHE A 447 -0.96 -3.97 -17.20
C PHE A 447 0.17 -4.84 -17.72
N LEU A 448 1.39 -4.44 -17.37
CA LEU A 448 2.59 -5.25 -17.54
C LEU A 448 2.90 -5.93 -16.20
N GLN A 449 2.49 -7.18 -16.07
CA GLN A 449 2.79 -7.98 -14.88
C GLN A 449 4.15 -8.65 -15.01
N ILE A 450 4.95 -8.61 -13.95
CA ILE A 450 6.27 -9.25 -13.90
C ILE A 450 6.27 -10.22 -12.74
N THR A 451 6.56 -11.49 -13.02
CA THR A 451 6.72 -12.55 -12.01
C THR A 451 8.05 -13.26 -12.23
N ALA A 452 8.53 -14.06 -11.27
CA ALA A 452 9.82 -14.73 -11.43
C ALA A 452 9.90 -16.06 -10.68
N GLU A 453 10.79 -16.92 -11.16
CA GLU A 453 11.24 -18.09 -10.41
C GLU A 453 12.01 -17.64 -9.16
N PRO A 454 11.76 -18.24 -7.97
CA PRO A 454 12.52 -17.97 -6.77
C PRO A 454 13.88 -18.68 -6.82
N SER A 455 14.85 -18.17 -6.06
CA SER A 455 16.13 -18.85 -5.91
C SER A 455 15.95 -20.18 -5.17
N VAL A 456 15.15 -20.18 -4.10
CA VAL A 456 14.76 -21.35 -3.32
C VAL A 456 13.35 -21.16 -2.79
N ASP A 457 12.45 -22.10 -3.08
CA ASP A 457 11.09 -22.06 -2.56
C ASP A 457 11.03 -22.37 -1.05
N VAL A 458 10.01 -21.84 -0.37
CA VAL A 458 9.80 -21.98 1.07
C VAL A 458 8.42 -22.57 1.33
N ALA A 459 8.37 -23.70 2.03
CA ALA A 459 7.12 -24.30 2.46
C ALA A 459 6.43 -23.45 3.53
N ILE A 460 5.09 -23.41 3.52
CA ILE A 460 4.30 -22.77 4.58
C ILE A 460 3.82 -23.88 5.54
N PRO A 461 4.30 -23.91 6.79
CA PRO A 461 3.90 -24.94 7.75
C PRO A 461 2.37 -25.02 7.93
N GLY A 462 1.82 -26.23 7.83
CA GLY A 462 0.37 -26.46 7.96
C GLY A 462 -0.46 -26.13 6.72
N GLN A 463 0.14 -25.67 5.63
CA GLN A 463 -0.54 -25.44 4.35
C GLN A 463 -0.11 -26.48 3.30
N MET A 464 -0.99 -26.70 2.32
CA MET A 464 -0.74 -27.62 1.20
C MET A 464 0.06 -26.97 0.05
N PHE A 465 0.39 -25.69 0.17
CA PHE A 465 1.09 -24.89 -0.82
C PHE A 465 2.31 -24.19 -0.22
N SER A 466 3.27 -23.84 -1.07
CA SER A 466 4.46 -23.06 -0.71
C SER A 466 4.25 -21.55 -0.90
N PHE A 467 5.23 -20.77 -0.47
CA PHE A 467 5.27 -19.32 -0.75
C PHE A 467 5.34 -19.04 -2.25
N HIS A 468 6.07 -19.84 -3.04
CA HIS A 468 6.09 -19.67 -4.50
C HIS A 468 4.71 -19.91 -5.13
N THR A 469 4.03 -21.00 -4.76
CA THR A 469 2.67 -21.24 -5.25
C THR A 469 1.72 -20.11 -4.83
N LEU A 470 1.86 -19.59 -3.60
CA LEU A 470 1.04 -18.48 -3.10
C LEU A 470 1.25 -17.19 -3.89
N ILE A 471 2.49 -16.75 -4.11
CA ILE A 471 2.74 -15.50 -4.87
C ILE A 471 2.27 -15.62 -6.32
N MET A 472 2.40 -16.81 -6.93
CA MET A 472 1.88 -17.07 -8.27
C MET A 472 0.34 -17.07 -8.31
N ALA A 473 -0.32 -17.63 -7.30
CA ALA A 473 -1.79 -17.56 -7.18
C ALA A 473 -2.27 -16.11 -7.03
N GLN A 474 -1.54 -15.29 -6.27
CA GLN A 474 -1.85 -13.87 -6.11
C GLN A 474 -1.68 -13.10 -7.43
N ALA A 475 -0.57 -13.32 -8.14
CA ALA A 475 -0.29 -12.66 -9.41
C ALA A 475 -1.32 -13.03 -10.49
N LEU A 476 -1.54 -14.33 -10.70
CA LEU A 476 -2.47 -14.81 -11.73
C LEU A 476 -3.93 -14.50 -11.38
N GLY A 477 -4.30 -14.59 -10.10
CA GLY A 477 -5.64 -14.21 -9.66
C GLY A 477 -5.94 -12.73 -9.92
N ASP A 478 -4.95 -11.86 -9.70
CA ASP A 478 -5.11 -10.45 -9.99
C ASP A 478 -5.20 -10.16 -11.50
N ALA A 479 -4.38 -10.84 -12.30
CA ALA A 479 -4.44 -10.77 -13.76
C ALA A 479 -5.80 -11.20 -14.31
N GLU A 480 -6.37 -12.29 -13.78
CA GLU A 480 -7.71 -12.76 -14.19
C GLU A 480 -8.81 -11.74 -13.87
N ILE A 481 -8.77 -11.07 -12.72
CA ILE A 481 -9.77 -10.05 -12.37
C ILE A 481 -9.68 -8.83 -13.30
N LEU A 482 -8.45 -8.42 -13.66
CA LEU A 482 -8.24 -7.33 -14.61
C LEU A 482 -8.75 -7.71 -16.01
N ALA A 483 -8.48 -8.94 -16.45
CA ALA A 483 -8.98 -9.48 -17.72
C ALA A 483 -10.52 -9.59 -17.75
N GLU A 484 -11.15 -9.98 -16.64
CA GLU A 484 -12.62 -9.99 -16.47
C GLU A 484 -13.25 -8.59 -16.63
N ARG A 485 -12.44 -7.52 -16.53
CA ARG A 485 -12.83 -6.13 -16.80
C ARG A 485 -12.44 -5.65 -18.20
N ASN A 486 -12.04 -6.55 -19.10
CA ASN A 486 -11.53 -6.25 -20.43
C ASN A 486 -10.29 -5.33 -20.43
N GLN A 487 -9.51 -5.33 -19.35
CA GLN A 487 -8.24 -4.62 -19.30
C GLN A 487 -7.14 -5.55 -19.83
N LYS A 488 -6.23 -5.00 -20.65
CA LYS A 488 -5.13 -5.76 -21.26
C LYS A 488 -4.09 -6.09 -20.19
N VAL A 489 -3.79 -7.36 -20.01
CA VAL A 489 -2.74 -7.84 -19.10
C VAL A 489 -1.75 -8.67 -19.89
N ILE A 490 -0.49 -8.27 -19.88
CA ILE A 490 0.63 -9.04 -20.44
C ILE A 490 1.56 -9.39 -19.28
N ARG A 491 1.99 -10.65 -19.21
CA ARG A 491 2.88 -11.12 -18.15
C ARG A 491 4.24 -11.51 -18.69
N LEU A 492 5.29 -10.91 -18.13
CA LEU A 492 6.69 -11.27 -18.33
C LEU A 492 7.16 -12.10 -17.13
N HIS A 493 7.52 -13.35 -17.34
CA HIS A 493 8.00 -14.25 -16.30
C HIS A 493 9.50 -14.44 -16.42
N LEU A 494 10.24 -14.19 -15.34
CA LEU A 494 11.70 -14.26 -15.32
C LEU A 494 12.14 -15.64 -14.83
N LYS A 495 12.79 -16.41 -15.70
CA LYS A 495 13.45 -17.68 -15.35
C LYS A 495 14.69 -17.46 -14.49
N ASP A 496 15.39 -16.35 -14.75
CA ASP A 496 16.45 -15.80 -13.92
C ASP A 496 16.13 -14.33 -13.66
N ARG A 497 16.08 -13.95 -12.38
CA ARG A 497 15.64 -12.61 -11.96
C ARG A 497 16.56 -11.51 -12.48
N TYR A 498 17.88 -11.66 -12.31
CA TYR A 498 18.83 -10.61 -12.64
C TYR A 498 18.97 -10.46 -14.15
N ALA A 499 19.11 -11.57 -14.87
CA ALA A 499 19.19 -11.56 -16.33
C ALA A 499 17.88 -11.05 -16.94
N GLY A 500 16.73 -11.52 -16.47
CA GLY A 500 15.42 -11.09 -16.96
C GLY A 500 15.15 -9.60 -16.74
N ILE A 501 15.49 -9.05 -15.57
CA ILE A 501 15.39 -7.60 -15.32
C ILE A 501 16.30 -6.83 -16.28
N SER A 502 17.55 -7.28 -16.45
CA SER A 502 18.49 -6.63 -17.39
C SER A 502 17.98 -6.65 -18.83
N GLU A 503 17.40 -7.75 -19.28
CA GLU A 503 16.83 -7.90 -20.62
C GLU A 503 15.62 -6.97 -20.82
N ILE A 504 14.71 -6.90 -19.83
CA ILE A 504 13.55 -6.00 -19.87
C ILE A 504 13.99 -4.53 -19.92
N LEU A 505 14.92 -4.12 -19.06
CA LEU A 505 15.41 -2.74 -19.04
C LEU A 505 16.14 -2.38 -20.34
N ALA A 506 16.92 -3.30 -20.91
CA ALA A 506 17.59 -3.09 -22.19
C ALA A 506 16.57 -2.91 -23.33
N ALA A 507 15.56 -3.78 -23.40
CA ALA A 507 14.46 -3.68 -24.38
C ALA A 507 13.69 -2.36 -24.22
N ALA A 508 13.30 -2.01 -23.00
CA ALA A 508 12.59 -0.77 -22.70
C ALA A 508 13.39 0.47 -23.09
N ARG A 509 14.73 0.46 -22.98
CA ARG A 509 15.56 1.58 -23.45
C ARG A 509 15.64 1.66 -24.97
N ALA A 510 15.54 0.54 -25.66
CA ALA A 510 15.70 0.42 -27.12
C ALA A 510 14.45 0.77 -27.94
N ILE A 511 13.23 0.63 -27.39
CA ILE A 511 12.00 1.03 -28.08
C ILE A 511 12.00 2.55 -28.34
N ILE A 512 11.48 3.01 -29.48
CA ILE A 512 11.58 4.41 -29.94
C ILE A 512 10.34 5.21 -29.54
#